data_AF-A0A0C9S3T1-F1
#
_entry.id   AF-A0A0C9S3T1-F1
#
_cell.length_a   1.000
_cell.length_b   1.000
_cell.length_c   1.000
_cell.angle_alpha   90.00
_cell.angle_beta   90.00
_cell.angle_gamma   90.00
#
_symmetry.space_group_name_H-M   'P 1'
#
loop_
_entity.id
_entity.type
_entity.pdbx_description
1 polymer ?
#
loop_
_entity_poly.entity_id
_entity_poly.type
_entity_poly.pdbx_seq_one_letter_code
_entity_poly.pdbx_strand_id
1 'polypeptide(L)'
;MGICSWKSVEMRVALLFAMVPVFFLMHSGVCGQIVTTYELNTTDSDECFWNGSSYPVGDHDKQDPCVSIVCESGAKRLTLVECGETRPPAPCQIVPPRNGPYPLCCTDYIC
;
A
#
# COMPACT_ATOMS: atom_id res chain seq x y z
N MET A 1 -8.58 -16.98 5.46
CA MET A 1 -8.18 -15.63 5.93
C MET A 1 -6.71 -15.70 6.35
N GLY A 2 -5.79 -15.64 5.39
CA GLY A 2 -4.36 -15.75 5.63
C GLY A 2 -3.83 -14.47 6.26
N ILE A 3 -3.31 -14.57 7.49
CA ILE A 3 -2.67 -13.46 8.22
C ILE A 3 -1.20 -13.46 7.79
N CYS A 4 -0.76 -12.45 7.03
CA CYS A 4 0.66 -12.28 6.74
C CYS A 4 1.39 -11.77 7.99
N SER A 5 2.27 -12.61 8.50
CA SER A 5 3.16 -12.34 9.63
C SER A 5 4.24 -11.35 9.20
N TRP A 6 4.13 -10.10 9.66
CA TRP A 6 5.25 -9.17 9.63
C TRP A 6 6.21 -9.57 10.76
N LYS A 7 7.42 -9.98 10.39
CA LYS A 7 8.49 -10.25 11.36
C LYS A 7 8.95 -8.91 11.91
N SER A 8 8.24 -8.44 12.94
CA SER A 8 8.56 -7.23 13.69
C SER A 8 9.95 -7.41 14.30
N VAL A 9 10.93 -6.68 13.79
CA VAL A 9 12.26 -6.57 14.43
C VAL A 9 12.02 -6.05 15.85
N GLU A 10 12.33 -6.88 16.85
CA GLU A 10 12.21 -6.53 18.27
C GLU A 10 13.12 -5.34 18.59
N MET A 11 12.59 -4.12 18.54
CA MET A 11 13.24 -2.98 19.17
C MET A 11 12.82 -2.96 20.64
N ARG A 12 13.63 -3.61 21.47
CA ARG A 12 13.48 -3.61 22.94
C ARG A 12 13.70 -2.20 23.46
N VAL A 13 12.62 -1.44 23.66
CA VAL A 13 12.65 -0.26 24.53
C VAL A 13 11.51 -0.39 25.51
N ALA A 14 11.88 -0.85 26.71
CA ALA A 14 11.03 -0.79 27.89
C ALA A 14 10.76 0.67 28.24
N LEU A 15 9.51 1.04 28.49
CA LEU A 15 9.15 2.01 29.53
C LEU A 15 7.64 2.00 29.79
N LEU A 16 7.33 1.67 31.03
CA LEU A 16 6.05 1.70 31.72
C LEU A 16 5.41 3.10 31.65
N PHE A 17 4.30 3.29 30.93
CA PHE A 17 3.30 4.30 31.30
C PHE A 17 1.91 3.85 30.85
N ALA A 18 1.01 3.79 31.83
CA ALA A 18 -0.39 3.44 31.64
C ALA A 18 -1.14 4.60 30.96
N MET A 19 -2.09 4.24 30.09
CA MET A 19 -2.93 5.06 29.22
C MET A 19 -2.34 5.38 27.84
N VAL A 20 -3.23 5.25 26.83
CA VAL A 20 -3.10 5.64 25.41
C VAL A 20 -2.51 4.50 24.53
N PRO A 21 -2.99 4.20 23.30
CA PRO A 21 -4.19 4.65 22.57
C PRO A 21 -4.97 3.53 21.83
N VAL A 22 -6.24 3.79 21.49
CA VAL A 22 -7.02 3.07 20.47
C VAL A 22 -6.57 3.48 19.04
N PHE A 23 -5.27 3.46 18.76
CA PHE A 23 -4.68 3.86 17.45
C PHE A 23 -3.97 2.70 16.74
N PHE A 24 -4.36 1.45 16.99
CA PHE A 24 -3.70 0.27 16.41
C PHE A 24 -4.58 -0.54 15.43
N LEU A 25 -5.58 0.06 14.80
CA LEU A 25 -6.54 -0.67 13.95
C LEU A 25 -6.61 -0.21 12.49
N MET A 26 -5.55 0.34 11.90
CA MET A 26 -5.63 0.84 10.52
C MET A 26 -4.47 0.46 9.60
N HIS A 27 -3.74 -0.62 9.86
CA HIS A 27 -2.79 -1.15 8.87
C HIS A 27 -3.13 -2.61 8.56
N SER A 28 -4.29 -2.81 7.93
CA SER A 28 -4.58 -4.01 7.16
C SER A 28 -3.71 -3.99 5.90
N GLY A 29 -2.42 -4.31 6.06
CA GLY A 29 -1.51 -4.52 4.95
C GLY A 29 -1.98 -5.76 4.19
N VAL A 30 -2.48 -5.55 2.97
CA VAL A 30 -2.84 -6.65 2.07
C VAL A 30 -1.54 -7.36 1.69
N CYS A 31 -1.53 -8.69 1.81
CA CYS A 31 -0.39 -9.52 1.43
C CYS A 31 -0.09 -9.34 -0.06
N GLY A 32 1.19 -9.22 -0.43
CA GLY A 32 1.58 -9.15 -1.84
C GLY A 32 1.28 -7.81 -2.49
N GLN A 33 1.60 -6.70 -1.82
CA GLN A 33 1.63 -5.37 -2.42
C GLN A 33 3.04 -4.81 -2.31
N ILE A 34 3.50 -4.13 -3.35
CA ILE A 34 4.77 -3.41 -3.36
C ILE A 34 4.43 -1.92 -3.19
N VAL A 35 4.80 -1.36 -2.05
CA VAL A 35 4.60 0.06 -1.74
C VAL A 35 5.92 0.79 -1.98
N THR A 36 5.92 1.70 -2.95
CA THR A 36 7.07 2.56 -3.24
C THR A 36 6.68 4.01 -2.99
N THR A 37 7.32 4.66 -2.02
CA THR A 37 7.11 6.09 -1.76
C THR A 37 8.24 6.92 -2.33
N TYR A 38 7.89 7.97 -3.05
CA TYR A 38 8.79 8.97 -3.61
C TYR A 38 8.61 10.29 -2.87
N GLU A 39 9.73 10.88 -2.46
CA GLU A 39 9.75 12.27 -1.99
C GLU A 39 9.83 13.21 -3.20
N LEU A 40 8.95 14.21 -3.24
CA LEU A 40 8.81 15.12 -4.35
C LEU A 40 9.43 16.48 -4.02
N ASN A 41 10.26 16.98 -4.93
CA ASN A 41 10.84 18.32 -4.80
C ASN A 41 9.81 19.42 -5.10
N THR A 42 8.90 19.13 -6.04
CA THR A 42 7.92 20.07 -6.56
C THR A 42 6.52 19.47 -6.40
N THR A 43 5.70 20.15 -5.62
CA THR A 43 4.29 19.87 -5.43
C THR A 43 3.58 21.21 -5.51
N ASP A 44 2.61 21.33 -6.41
CA ASP A 44 1.65 22.42 -6.32
C ASP A 44 0.64 22.06 -5.23
N SER A 45 -0.08 23.04 -4.68
CA SER A 45 -0.96 22.85 -3.52
C SER A 45 -1.92 21.66 -3.68
N ASP A 46 -2.29 21.35 -4.93
CA ASP A 46 -3.36 20.42 -5.27
C ASP A 46 -2.89 19.25 -6.17
N GLU A 47 -1.61 19.20 -6.58
CA GLU A 47 -1.10 18.16 -7.47
C GLU A 47 0.36 17.75 -7.16
N CYS A 48 0.65 16.45 -7.33
CA CYS A 48 1.98 15.86 -7.28
C CYS A 48 2.53 15.66 -8.70
N PHE A 49 3.76 16.14 -8.95
CA PHE A 49 4.44 15.90 -10.21
C PHE A 49 5.47 14.78 -10.07
N TRP A 50 5.26 13.67 -10.79
CA TRP A 50 6.19 12.55 -10.78
C TRP A 50 6.30 11.93 -12.18
N ASN A 51 7.54 11.68 -12.60
CA ASN A 51 7.88 11.10 -13.90
C ASN A 51 7.21 11.79 -15.11
N GLY A 52 7.11 13.11 -15.08
CA GLY A 52 6.50 13.93 -16.15
C GLY A 52 4.96 13.92 -16.19
N SER A 53 4.30 13.27 -15.24
CA SER A 53 2.84 13.28 -15.08
C SER A 53 2.43 14.06 -13.83
N SER A 54 1.24 14.69 -13.86
CA SER A 54 0.61 15.28 -12.69
C SER A 54 -0.46 14.33 -12.11
N TYR A 55 -0.52 14.28 -10.78
CA TYR A 55 -1.46 13.45 -10.03
C TYR A 55 -2.21 14.35 -9.05
N PRO A 56 -3.55 14.38 -9.07
CA PRO A 56 -4.31 15.15 -8.10
C PRO A 56 -4.05 14.64 -6.68
N VAL A 57 -4.17 15.52 -5.68
CA VAL A 57 -4.12 15.10 -4.28
C VAL A 57 -5.20 14.03 -4.00
N GLY A 58 -4.83 13.04 -3.19
CA GLY A 58 -5.68 11.91 -2.82
C GLY A 58 -5.28 10.59 -3.47
N ASP A 59 -6.19 9.63 -3.37
CA ASP A 59 -5.99 8.25 -3.80
C ASP A 59 -6.57 8.03 -5.20
N HIS A 60 -5.77 7.44 -6.09
CA HIS A 60 -6.15 7.19 -7.48
C HIS A 60 -5.84 5.75 -7.86
N ASP A 61 -6.88 4.93 -7.89
CA ASP A 61 -6.78 3.53 -8.29
C ASP A 61 -6.90 3.40 -9.81
N LYS A 62 -5.88 2.79 -10.42
CA LYS A 62 -5.81 2.50 -11.87
C LYS A 62 -5.96 1.01 -12.11
N GLN A 63 -6.58 0.68 -13.25
CA GLN A 63 -6.69 -0.70 -13.72
C GLN A 63 -5.52 -1.09 -14.63
N ASP A 64 -5.06 -0.17 -15.48
CA ASP A 64 -3.96 -0.40 -16.42
C ASP A 64 -3.02 0.83 -16.44
N PRO A 65 -1.81 0.75 -15.84
CA PRO A 65 -1.32 -0.38 -15.03
C PRO A 65 -2.14 -0.56 -13.74
N CYS A 66 -2.20 -1.78 -13.20
CA CYS A 66 -2.94 -2.10 -11.97
C CYS A 66 -2.19 -1.61 -10.73
N VAL A 67 -2.38 -0.33 -10.40
CA VAL A 67 -1.68 0.37 -9.33
C VAL A 67 -2.62 1.31 -8.60
N SER A 68 -2.32 1.61 -7.33
CA SER A 68 -2.88 2.75 -6.61
C SER A 68 -1.83 3.84 -6.46
N ILE A 69 -2.23 5.08 -6.68
CA ILE A 69 -1.34 6.23 -6.58
C ILE A 69 -1.92 7.19 -5.55
N VAL A 70 -1.16 7.42 -4.48
CA VAL A 70 -1.55 8.32 -3.40
C VAL A 70 -0.67 9.55 -3.46
N CYS A 71 -1.27 10.71 -3.71
CA CYS A 71 -0.57 12.00 -3.70
C CYS A 71 -0.87 12.76 -2.41
N GLU A 72 0.18 13.04 -1.64
CA GLU A 72 0.13 13.86 -0.43
C GLU A 72 0.92 15.16 -0.66
N SER A 73 0.27 16.19 -1.22
CA SER A 73 0.93 17.48 -1.53
C SER A 73 1.52 18.14 -0.28
N GLY A 74 0.79 18.11 0.86
CA GLY A 74 1.26 18.68 2.12
C GLY A 74 2.51 18.01 2.69
N ALA A 75 2.67 16.70 2.46
CA ALA A 75 3.86 15.95 2.87
C ALA A 75 4.94 15.91 1.77
N LYS A 76 4.64 16.42 0.58
CA LYS A 76 5.45 16.29 -0.63
C LYS A 76 5.81 14.84 -0.95
N ARG A 77 4.85 13.93 -0.82
CA ARG A 77 5.06 12.50 -1.02
C ARG A 77 4.09 11.96 -2.07
N LEU A 78 4.58 11.07 -2.92
CA LEU A 78 3.77 10.25 -3.79
C LEU A 78 4.05 8.79 -3.50
N THR A 79 3.01 8.05 -3.14
CA THR A 79 3.11 6.63 -2.86
C THR A 79 2.46 5.87 -4.00
N LEU A 80 3.26 5.05 -4.68
CA LEU A 80 2.81 4.10 -5.70
C LEU A 80 2.65 2.74 -5.03
N VAL A 81 1.48 2.14 -5.14
CA VAL A 81 1.21 0.79 -4.64
C VAL A 81 0.90 -0.12 -5.81
N GLU A 82 1.74 -1.14 -6.00
CA GLU A 82 1.63 -2.11 -7.08
C GLU A 82 1.21 -3.47 -6.51
N CYS A 83 0.63 -4.32 -7.37
CA CYS A 83 0.46 -5.73 -7.03
C CYS A 83 1.84 -6.39 -6.92
N GLY A 84 2.11 -7.04 -5.80
CA GLY A 84 3.32 -7.82 -5.58
C GLY A 84 3.24 -9.21 -6.21
N GLU A 85 4.40 -9.75 -6.58
CA GLU A 85 4.50 -11.12 -7.06
C GLU A 85 4.42 -12.11 -5.89
N THR A 86 3.20 -12.47 -5.49
CA THR A 86 3.00 -13.52 -4.50
C THR A 86 2.90 -14.88 -5.17
N ARG A 87 3.99 -15.67 -5.12
CA ARG A 87 3.87 -17.12 -5.27
C ARG A 87 3.14 -17.64 -4.02
N PRO A 88 1.91 -18.19 -4.16
CA PRO A 88 1.17 -18.60 -2.99
C PRO A 88 1.86 -19.78 -2.30
N PRO A 89 1.84 -19.83 -0.96
CA PRO A 89 2.32 -21.00 -0.23
C PRO A 89 1.38 -22.20 -0.50
N ALA A 90 1.92 -23.42 -0.57
CA ALA A 90 1.05 -24.61 -0.65
C ALA A 90 0.22 -24.72 0.65
N PRO A 91 -1.08 -25.11 0.60
CA PRO A 91 -1.86 -25.65 -0.52
C PRO A 91 -2.70 -24.60 -1.29
N CYS A 92 -2.37 -23.32 -1.20
CA CYS A 92 -3.18 -22.24 -1.75
C CYS A 92 -3.15 -22.21 -3.29
N GLN A 93 -4.24 -21.74 -3.90
CA GLN A 93 -4.38 -21.62 -5.37
C GLN A 93 -4.51 -20.16 -5.80
N ILE A 94 -3.86 -19.81 -6.91
CA ILE A 94 -3.97 -18.50 -7.54
C ILE A 94 -5.38 -18.34 -8.13
N VAL A 95 -6.03 -17.21 -7.82
CA VAL A 95 -7.30 -16.79 -8.42
C VAL A 95 -7.01 -15.75 -9.49
N PRO A 96 -7.64 -15.85 -10.68
CA PRO A 96 -7.49 -14.83 -11.71
C PRO A 96 -7.93 -13.45 -11.19
N PRO A 97 -7.27 -12.37 -11.65
CA PRO A 97 -7.63 -11.02 -11.26
C PRO A 97 -9.07 -10.70 -11.68
N ARG A 98 -9.74 -9.85 -10.89
CA ARG A 98 -11.09 -9.38 -11.18
C ARG A 98 -11.02 -8.16 -12.10
N ASN A 99 -12.06 -7.97 -12.89
CA ASN A 99 -12.21 -6.72 -13.66
C ASN A 99 -12.55 -5.58 -12.69
N GLY A 100 -11.76 -4.50 -12.75
CA GLY A 100 -11.92 -3.32 -11.91
C GLY A 100 -10.60 -2.60 -11.67
N PRO A 101 -10.64 -1.41 -11.05
CA PRO A 101 -9.44 -0.70 -10.62
C PRO A 101 -8.74 -1.47 -9.50
N TYR A 102 -7.52 -1.08 -9.18
CA TYR A 102 -6.82 -1.56 -8.00
C TYR A 102 -7.73 -1.47 -6.75
N PRO A 103 -7.72 -2.48 -5.84
CA PRO A 103 -6.93 -3.70 -5.84
C PRO A 103 -7.60 -4.88 -6.58
N LEU A 104 -8.72 -4.67 -7.28
CA LEU A 104 -9.48 -5.75 -7.90
C LEU A 104 -8.73 -6.40 -9.07
N CYS A 105 -7.95 -5.61 -9.81
CA CYS A 105 -7.10 -6.09 -10.89
C CYS A 105 -5.84 -6.83 -10.41
N CYS A 106 -5.58 -6.90 -9.10
CA CYS A 106 -4.50 -7.73 -8.57
C CYS A 106 -4.90 -9.21 -8.54
N THR A 107 -3.92 -10.06 -8.83
CA THR A 107 -4.02 -11.51 -8.62
C THR A 107 -4.07 -11.81 -7.13
N ASP A 108 -5.01 -12.64 -6.72
CA ASP A 108 -5.18 -13.06 -5.32
C ASP A 108 -4.97 -14.58 -5.20
N TYR A 109 -4.99 -15.13 -3.99
CA TYR A 109 -4.96 -16.56 -3.77
C TYR A 109 -5.92 -16.99 -2.67
N ILE A 110 -6.45 -18.21 -2.80
CA ILE A 110 -7.35 -18.81 -1.81
C ILE A 110 -6.71 -20.02 -1.14
N CYS A 111 -6.86 -20.02 0.18
CA CYS A 111 -6.67 -21.12 1.13
C CYS A 111 -7.60 -20.86 2.33
#